data_AF-A0A919WET8-F1
#
_entry.id   AF-A0A919WET8-F1
#
_cell.length_a   1.000
_cell.length_b   1.000
_cell.length_c   1.000
_cell.angle_alpha   90.00
_cell.angle_beta   90.00
_cell.angle_gamma   90.00
#
_symmetry.space_group_name_H-M   'P 1'
#
loop_
_entity.id
_entity.type
_entity.pdbx_description
1 polymer ?
#
loop_
_entity_poly.entity_id
_entity_poly.type
_entity_poly.pdbx_seq_one_letter_code
_entity_poly.pdbx_strand_id
1 'polypeptide(L)'
;MDEKRKTIIIKEIMTWKENRMLPEQYCDYLLTLYTEGDHPQQSNSKKIKKVFQKQFILPILLIPIYVFFFYFTELSFDLQIGVAVLFTIMGILLTYYFFKKGIQYHIALIMTGLLLLLSSAEIATNFMGDNMLILYVVLCMNCLLWIITGKKLRLVYFLISGYLGLVLLTISILIQIF
;
A
#
# COMPACT_ATOMS: atom_id res chain seq x y z
N MET A 1 22.58 -8.56 -45.61
CA MET A 1 23.57 -8.94 -44.57
C MET A 1 23.30 -10.38 -44.18
N ASP A 2 24.32 -11.13 -43.75
CA ASP A 2 24.22 -12.58 -43.53
C ASP A 2 23.42 -12.90 -42.25
N GLU A 3 22.16 -13.35 -42.41
CA GLU A 3 21.23 -13.75 -41.35
C GLU A 3 21.85 -14.72 -40.32
N LYS A 4 22.81 -15.54 -40.78
CA LYS A 4 23.57 -16.46 -39.92
C LYS A 4 24.44 -15.73 -38.90
N ARG A 5 24.99 -14.56 -39.24
CA ARG A 5 25.81 -13.76 -38.32
C ARG A 5 24.94 -13.07 -37.26
N LYS A 6 23.75 -12.59 -37.65
CA LYS A 6 22.77 -11.97 -36.75
C LYS A 6 22.30 -12.94 -35.66
N THR A 7 21.97 -14.18 -36.04
CA THR A 7 21.56 -15.24 -35.09
C THR A 7 22.68 -15.66 -34.12
N ILE A 8 23.94 -15.70 -34.58
CA ILE A 8 25.10 -15.98 -33.71
C ILE A 8 25.26 -14.86 -32.66
N ILE A 9 25.19 -13.59 -33.07
CA ILE A 9 25.34 -12.44 -32.16
C ILE A 9 24.23 -12.44 -31.10
N ILE A 10 22.98 -12.72 -31.49
CA ILE A 10 21.85 -12.80 -30.53
C ILE A 10 22.09 -13.90 -29.50
N LYS A 11 22.64 -15.05 -29.91
CA LYS A 11 22.94 -16.17 -29.00
C LYS A 11 24.04 -15.79 -27.98
N GLU A 12 25.08 -15.08 -28.42
CA GLU A 12 26.14 -14.60 -27.53
C GLU A 12 25.63 -13.59 -26.50
N ILE A 13 24.79 -12.63 -26.93
CA ILE A 13 24.20 -11.64 -26.02
C ILE A 13 23.33 -12.32 -24.94
N MET A 14 22.59 -13.37 -25.30
CA MET A 14 21.80 -14.17 -24.34
C MET A 14 22.70 -14.87 -23.31
N THR A 15 23.83 -15.43 -23.74
CA THR A 15 24.84 -16.02 -22.85
C THR A 15 25.48 -14.98 -21.93
N TRP A 16 25.72 -13.75 -22.41
CA TRP A 16 26.21 -12.65 -21.56
C TRP A 16 25.19 -12.21 -20.50
N LYS A 17 23.90 -12.22 -20.84
CA LYS A 17 22.80 -11.91 -19.92
C LYS A 17 22.66 -12.96 -18.82
N GLU A 18 22.71 -14.25 -19.18
CA GLU A 18 22.62 -15.35 -18.22
C GLU A 18 23.81 -15.37 -17.24
N ASN A 19 25.02 -15.09 -17.74
CA ASN A 19 26.23 -15.03 -16.93
C ASN A 19 26.47 -13.67 -16.24
N ARG A 20 25.53 -12.72 -16.34
CA ARG A 20 25.64 -11.34 -15.79
C ARG A 20 26.94 -10.60 -16.15
N MET A 21 27.50 -10.90 -17.32
CA MET A 21 28.73 -10.25 -17.79
C MET A 21 28.50 -8.79 -18.21
N LEU A 22 27.25 -8.45 -18.54
CA LEU A 22 26.81 -7.10 -18.88
C LEU A 22 25.54 -6.76 -18.08
N PRO A 23 25.34 -5.48 -17.70
CA PRO A 23 24.11 -5.06 -17.06
C PRO A 23 22.91 -5.27 -17.99
N GLU A 24 21.77 -5.72 -17.45
CA GLU A 24 20.59 -6.16 -18.22
C GLU A 24 20.11 -5.13 -19.25
N GLN A 25 20.20 -3.84 -18.91
CA GLN A 25 19.78 -2.75 -19.79
C GLN A 25 20.60 -2.66 -21.09
N TYR A 26 21.88 -3.03 -21.06
CA TYR A 26 22.74 -3.02 -22.26
C TYR A 26 22.50 -4.24 -23.15
N CYS A 27 22.31 -5.42 -22.55
CA CYS A 27 21.90 -6.62 -23.30
C CYS A 27 20.57 -6.37 -24.02
N ASP A 28 19.59 -5.77 -23.35
CA ASP A 28 18.28 -5.50 -23.95
C ASP A 28 18.35 -4.47 -25.09
N TYR A 29 19.21 -3.46 -24.97
CA TYR A 29 19.49 -2.50 -26.06
C TYR A 29 20.12 -3.18 -27.29
N LEU A 30 21.17 -3.98 -27.09
CA LEU A 30 21.84 -4.71 -28.18
C LEU A 30 20.89 -5.73 -28.82
N LEU A 31 20.12 -6.45 -28.01
CA LEU A 31 19.17 -7.43 -28.53
C LEU A 31 18.10 -6.73 -29.38
N THR A 32 17.58 -5.59 -28.94
CA THR A 32 16.61 -4.78 -29.71
C THR A 32 17.19 -4.28 -31.04
N LEU A 33 18.46 -3.88 -31.03
CA LEU A 33 19.16 -3.39 -32.23
C LEU A 33 19.35 -4.52 -33.26
N TYR A 34 19.76 -5.70 -32.79
CA TYR A 34 20.01 -6.85 -33.67
C TYR A 34 18.74 -7.60 -34.05
N THR A 35 17.67 -7.57 -33.24
CA THR A 35 16.37 -8.16 -33.60
C THR A 35 15.48 -7.21 -34.38
N GLU A 36 15.89 -5.95 -34.61
CA GLU A 36 15.11 -4.93 -35.34
C GLU A 36 13.68 -4.76 -34.78
N GLY A 37 13.49 -5.05 -33.49
CA GLY A 37 12.19 -5.03 -32.84
C GLY A 37 11.37 -6.32 -32.95
N ASP A 38 11.85 -7.35 -33.65
CA ASP A 38 11.21 -8.67 -33.74
C ASP A 38 11.63 -9.58 -32.57
N HIS A 39 11.35 -9.12 -31.36
CA HIS A 39 11.51 -9.97 -30.19
C HIS A 39 10.44 -11.07 -30.21
N PRO A 40 10.79 -12.37 -30.09
CA PRO A 40 9.87 -13.33 -29.48
C PRO A 40 9.66 -12.85 -28.05
N GLN A 41 8.53 -12.16 -27.86
CA GLN A 41 8.16 -11.42 -26.68
C GLN A 41 8.32 -12.31 -25.44
N GLN A 42 9.41 -12.15 -24.72
CA GLN A 42 9.67 -12.85 -23.48
C GLN A 42 8.54 -12.46 -22.50
N SER A 43 7.60 -13.38 -22.30
CA SER A 43 6.31 -13.19 -21.63
C SER A 43 6.39 -12.84 -20.14
N ASN A 44 7.58 -12.55 -19.61
CA ASN A 44 7.80 -12.24 -18.21
C ASN A 44 7.40 -10.82 -17.83
N SER A 45 7.51 -9.82 -18.72
CA SER A 45 7.15 -8.43 -18.38
C SER A 45 5.65 -8.26 -18.16
N LYS A 46 4.81 -8.98 -18.93
CA LYS A 46 3.34 -8.98 -18.74
C LYS A 46 2.90 -9.72 -17.48
N LYS A 47 3.57 -10.82 -17.09
CA LYS A 47 3.26 -11.56 -15.85
C LYS A 47 3.65 -10.77 -14.60
N ILE A 48 4.83 -10.16 -14.56
CA ILE A 48 5.29 -9.35 -13.41
C ILE A 48 4.40 -8.10 -13.25
N LYS A 49 4.06 -7.39 -14.35
CA LYS A 49 3.10 -6.27 -14.30
C LYS A 49 1.72 -6.70 -13.81
N LYS A 50 1.19 -7.86 -14.25
CA LYS A 50 -0.12 -8.37 -13.78
C LYS A 50 -0.14 -8.73 -12.30
N VAL A 51 0.95 -9.26 -11.75
CA VAL A 51 1.04 -9.62 -10.32
C VAL A 51 1.16 -8.36 -9.45
N PHE A 52 2.01 -7.40 -9.83
CA PHE A 52 2.07 -6.09 -9.16
C PHE A 52 0.71 -5.38 -9.21
N GLN A 53 0.04 -5.36 -10.37
CA GLN A 53 -1.27 -4.73 -10.53
C GLN A 53 -2.35 -5.40 -9.67
N LYS A 54 -2.38 -6.74 -9.57
CA LYS A 54 -3.33 -7.45 -8.68
C LYS A 54 -3.05 -7.23 -7.19
N GLN A 55 -1.79 -7.09 -6.79
CA GLN A 55 -1.42 -6.87 -5.38
C GLN A 55 -1.77 -5.47 -4.87
N PHE A 56 -1.86 -4.47 -5.75
CA PHE A 56 -2.37 -3.14 -5.40
C PHE A 56 -3.90 -3.04 -5.38
N ILE A 57 -4.59 -3.85 -6.20
CA ILE A 57 -6.05 -3.88 -6.24
C ILE A 57 -6.64 -4.41 -4.92
N LEU A 58 -5.96 -5.36 -4.25
CA LEU A 58 -6.49 -5.93 -3.01
C LEU A 58 -6.61 -4.91 -1.85
N PRO A 59 -5.56 -4.15 -1.48
CA PRO A 59 -5.68 -3.14 -0.43
C PRO A 59 -6.59 -1.99 -0.84
N ILE A 60 -6.56 -1.54 -2.11
CA ILE A 60 -7.40 -0.41 -2.57
C ILE A 60 -8.90 -0.75 -2.50
N LEU A 61 -9.25 -2.02 -2.75
CA LEU A 61 -10.64 -2.49 -2.73
C LEU A 61 -11.20 -2.60 -1.30
N LEU A 62 -10.35 -2.60 -0.28
CA LEU A 62 -10.77 -2.75 1.11
C LEU A 62 -11.58 -1.55 1.62
N ILE A 63 -11.28 -0.32 1.16
CA ILE A 63 -12.06 0.89 1.50
C ILE A 63 -13.48 0.88 0.92
N PRO A 64 -13.70 0.71 -0.40
CA PRO A 64 -15.05 0.75 -0.94
C PRO A 64 -15.92 -0.38 -0.37
N ILE A 65 -15.34 -1.54 -0.04
CA ILE A 65 -16.06 -2.60 0.66
C ILE A 65 -16.43 -2.15 2.08
N TYR A 66 -15.49 -1.59 2.85
CA TYR A 66 -15.77 -1.07 4.18
C TYR A 66 -16.88 -0.01 4.14
N VAL A 67 -16.78 0.97 3.23
CA VAL A 67 -17.77 2.04 3.07
C VAL A 67 -19.11 1.47 2.63
N PHE A 68 -19.14 0.47 1.76
CA PHE A 68 -20.36 -0.20 1.35
C PHE A 68 -21.08 -0.85 2.55
N PHE A 69 -20.34 -1.56 3.42
CA PHE A 69 -20.91 -2.12 4.65
C PHE A 69 -21.35 -1.05 5.64
N PHE A 70 -20.60 0.06 5.72
CA PHE A 70 -20.91 1.17 6.61
C PHE A 70 -22.18 1.93 6.17
N TYR A 71 -22.37 2.12 4.87
CA TYR A 71 -23.53 2.81 4.29
C TYR A 71 -24.76 1.90 4.17
N PHE A 72 -24.61 0.60 4.42
CA PHE A 72 -25.72 -0.34 4.58
C PHE A 72 -26.31 -0.16 5.99
N THR A 73 -27.00 0.97 6.18
CA THR A 73 -27.56 1.48 7.45
C THR A 73 -28.67 0.62 8.08
N GLU A 74 -28.93 -0.57 7.53
CA GLU A 74 -29.89 -1.57 8.06
C GLU A 74 -29.21 -2.55 9.05
N LEU A 75 -27.89 -2.53 9.17
CA LEU A 75 -27.15 -3.38 10.11
C LEU A 75 -27.25 -2.83 11.54
N SER A 76 -27.38 -3.73 12.52
CA SER A 76 -27.34 -3.34 13.94
C SER A 76 -25.96 -2.76 14.30
N PHE A 77 -25.94 -1.80 15.23
CA PHE A 77 -24.72 -1.13 15.68
C PHE A 77 -23.62 -2.11 16.12
N ASP A 78 -24.01 -3.19 16.81
CA ASP A 78 -23.07 -4.24 17.26
C ASP A 78 -22.38 -4.94 16.07
N LEU A 79 -23.11 -5.19 14.98
CA LEU A 79 -22.56 -5.82 13.78
C LEU A 79 -21.64 -4.86 13.01
N GLN A 80 -21.99 -3.58 12.94
CA GLN A 80 -21.17 -2.57 12.25
C GLN A 80 -19.78 -2.43 12.89
N ILE A 81 -19.72 -2.39 14.22
CA ILE A 81 -18.45 -2.36 14.98
C ILE A 81 -17.68 -3.67 14.78
N GLY A 82 -18.37 -4.82 14.84
CA GLY A 82 -17.75 -6.12 14.59
C GLY A 82 -17.09 -6.21 13.21
N VAL A 83 -17.77 -5.73 12.17
CA VAL A 83 -17.24 -5.67 10.80
C VAL A 83 -16.05 -4.71 10.72
N ALA A 84 -16.12 -3.54 11.36
CA ALA A 84 -15.02 -2.58 11.36
C ALA A 84 -13.74 -3.13 11.99
N VAL A 85 -13.86 -3.82 13.14
CA VAL A 85 -12.74 -4.51 13.79
C VAL A 85 -12.19 -5.65 12.92
N LEU A 86 -13.06 -6.41 12.25
CA LEU A 86 -12.61 -7.48 11.35
C LEU A 86 -11.80 -6.93 10.17
N PHE A 87 -12.27 -5.87 9.53
CA PHE A 87 -11.56 -5.25 8.39
C PHE A 87 -10.21 -4.65 8.78
N THR A 88 -10.11 -4.07 9.98
CA THR A 88 -8.83 -3.53 10.48
C THR A 88 -7.82 -4.64 10.77
N ILE A 89 -8.24 -5.72 11.43
CA ILE A 89 -7.40 -6.92 11.65
C ILE A 89 -6.92 -7.48 10.31
N MET A 90 -7.82 -7.59 9.33
CA MET A 90 -7.49 -8.08 7.99
C MET A 90 -6.48 -7.16 7.28
N GLY A 91 -6.61 -5.84 7.41
CA GLY A 91 -5.63 -4.87 6.91
C GLY A 91 -4.23 -5.04 7.54
N ILE A 92 -4.17 -5.22 8.87
CA ILE A 92 -2.92 -5.45 9.60
C ILE A 92 -2.24 -6.74 9.12
N LEU A 93 -3.01 -7.83 9.00
CA LEU A 93 -2.50 -9.12 8.51
C LEU A 93 -1.97 -9.01 7.07
N LEU A 94 -2.69 -8.29 6.19
CA LEU A 94 -2.26 -8.07 4.81
C LEU A 94 -0.95 -7.27 4.75
N THR A 95 -0.83 -6.22 5.56
CA THR A 95 0.38 -5.40 5.65
C THR A 95 1.55 -6.24 6.16
N TYR A 96 1.35 -7.06 7.19
CA TYR A 96 2.37 -7.97 7.72
C TYR A 96 2.80 -9.02 6.68
N TYR A 97 1.84 -9.58 5.94
CA TYR A 97 2.12 -10.54 4.87
C TYR A 97 2.97 -9.93 3.75
N PHE A 98 2.63 -8.71 3.30
CA PHE A 98 3.41 -8.01 2.29
C PHE A 98 4.81 -7.61 2.77
N PHE A 99 4.93 -7.21 4.04
CA PHE A 99 6.22 -6.95 4.66
C PHE A 99 7.11 -8.21 4.66
N LYS A 100 6.57 -9.36 5.07
CA LYS A 100 7.32 -10.63 5.10
C LYS A 100 7.73 -11.12 3.71
N LYS A 101 6.90 -10.89 2.69
CA LYS A 101 7.21 -11.28 1.30
C LYS A 101 8.08 -10.28 0.53
N GLY A 102 8.50 -9.17 1.16
CA GLY A 102 9.31 -8.14 0.49
C GLY A 102 8.58 -7.43 -0.65
N ILE A 103 7.24 -7.49 -0.65
CA ILE A 103 6.38 -6.81 -1.63
C ILE A 103 6.20 -5.35 -1.18
N GLN A 104 5.87 -4.45 -2.10
CA GLN A 104 5.61 -3.04 -1.82
C GLN A 104 4.44 -2.87 -0.83
N TYR A 105 4.77 -2.73 0.46
CA TYR A 105 3.82 -2.70 1.58
C TYR A 105 3.26 -1.31 1.90
N HIS A 106 3.80 -0.26 1.26
CA HIS A 106 3.45 1.13 1.54
C HIS A 106 1.94 1.42 1.40
N ILE A 107 1.29 0.91 0.35
CA ILE A 107 -0.15 1.13 0.11
C ILE A 107 -0.98 0.38 1.16
N ALA A 108 -0.69 -0.89 1.42
CA ALA A 108 -1.42 -1.66 2.44
C ALA A 108 -1.30 -1.02 3.83
N LEU A 109 -0.13 -0.47 4.16
CA LEU A 109 0.10 0.22 5.43
C LEU A 109 -0.72 1.50 5.56
N ILE A 110 -0.77 2.33 4.50
CA ILE A 110 -1.60 3.55 4.49
C ILE A 110 -3.08 3.18 4.67
N MET A 111 -3.54 2.18 3.93
CA MET A 111 -4.93 1.72 3.99
C MET A 111 -5.31 1.19 5.37
N THR A 112 -4.42 0.41 5.98
CA THR A 112 -4.60 -0.11 7.34
C THR A 112 -4.62 1.02 8.37
N GLY A 113 -3.74 2.01 8.23
CA GLY A 113 -3.72 3.19 9.11
C GLY A 113 -5.02 3.99 9.03
N LEU A 114 -5.56 4.19 7.82
CA LEU A 114 -6.82 4.90 7.62
C LEU A 114 -8.02 4.11 8.16
N LEU A 115 -8.07 2.79 7.92
CA LEU A 115 -9.09 1.91 8.48
C LEU A 115 -9.07 1.93 10.01
N LEU A 116 -7.88 1.89 10.63
CA LEU A 116 -7.72 1.94 12.08
C LEU A 116 -8.25 3.26 12.66
N LEU A 117 -7.94 4.38 12.01
CA LEU A 117 -8.43 5.69 12.43
C LEU A 117 -9.96 5.75 12.33
N LEU A 118 -10.53 5.28 11.22
CA LEU A 118 -11.97 5.31 10.99
C LEU A 118 -12.71 4.42 12.00
N SER A 119 -12.25 3.19 12.21
CA SER A 119 -12.87 2.27 13.16
C SER A 119 -12.78 2.78 14.60
N SER A 120 -11.64 3.36 14.99
CA SER A 120 -11.46 3.83 16.36
C SER A 120 -12.27 5.10 16.65
N ALA A 121 -12.43 5.98 15.66
CA ALA A 121 -13.31 7.14 15.77
C ALA A 121 -14.78 6.72 15.94
N GLU A 122 -15.25 5.77 15.12
CA GLU A 122 -16.62 5.21 15.23
C GLU A 122 -16.87 4.55 16.59
N ILE A 123 -15.92 3.77 17.09
CA ILE A 123 -16.06 3.15 18.40
C ILE A 123 -16.13 4.23 19.49
N ALA A 124 -15.30 5.27 19.40
CA ALA A 124 -15.25 6.34 20.39
C ALA A 124 -16.56 7.15 20.46
N THR A 125 -17.15 7.49 19.31
CA THR A 125 -18.41 8.25 19.24
C THR A 125 -19.60 7.43 19.74
N ASN A 126 -19.67 6.14 19.39
CA ASN A 126 -20.81 5.30 19.70
C ASN A 126 -20.80 4.77 21.15
N PHE A 127 -19.64 4.37 21.69
CA PHE A 127 -19.59 3.76 23.04
C PHE A 127 -19.65 4.77 24.20
N MET A 128 -19.15 5.99 24.01
CA MET A 128 -18.90 6.91 25.13
C MET A 128 -19.67 8.24 25.05
N GLY A 129 -20.61 8.33 24.10
CA GLY A 129 -21.43 9.51 23.87
C GLY A 129 -20.60 10.72 23.42
N ASP A 130 -21.27 11.86 23.27
CA ASP A 130 -20.76 13.13 22.70
C ASP A 130 -19.65 13.82 23.53
N ASN A 131 -18.94 13.06 24.36
CA ASN A 131 -17.78 13.50 25.11
C ASN A 131 -16.59 13.72 24.17
N MET A 132 -16.50 14.94 23.64
CA MET A 132 -15.46 15.37 22.72
C MET A 132 -14.03 15.11 23.23
N LEU A 133 -13.81 15.12 24.55
CA LEU A 133 -12.52 14.77 25.17
C LEU A 133 -12.04 13.35 24.82
N ILE A 134 -12.93 12.36 24.80
CA ILE A 134 -12.57 10.95 24.54
C ILE A 134 -12.18 10.79 23.08
N LEU A 135 -12.92 11.43 22.18
CA LEU A 135 -12.61 11.46 20.75
C LEU A 135 -11.23 12.08 20.49
N TYR A 136 -10.90 13.19 21.16
CA TYR A 136 -9.56 13.80 21.06
C TYR A 136 -8.45 12.88 21.57
N VAL A 137 -8.66 12.19 22.69
CA VAL A 137 -7.69 11.21 23.23
C VAL A 137 -7.45 10.07 22.23
N VAL A 138 -8.52 9.53 21.64
CA VAL A 138 -8.43 8.44 20.65
C VAL A 138 -7.71 8.90 19.39
N LEU A 139 -8.00 10.09 18.88
CA LEU A 139 -7.31 10.66 17.71
C LEU A 139 -5.83 10.91 17.99
N CYS A 140 -5.50 11.42 19.19
CA CYS A 140 -4.11 11.62 19.61
C CYS A 140 -3.35 10.29 19.68
N MET A 141 -3.96 9.25 20.24
CA MET A 141 -3.40 7.89 20.28
C MET A 141 -3.13 7.33 18.88
N ASN A 142 -4.06 7.54 17.92
CA ASN A 142 -3.85 7.15 16.52
C ASN A 142 -2.68 7.90 15.88
N CYS A 143 -2.57 9.22 16.10
CA CYS A 143 -1.46 10.01 15.58
C CYS A 143 -0.12 9.56 16.15
N LEU A 144 -0.05 9.25 17.45
CA LEU A 144 1.14 8.70 18.09
C LEU A 144 1.52 7.33 17.52
N LEU A 145 0.54 6.43 17.32
CA LEU A 145 0.75 5.15 16.65
C LEU A 145 1.33 5.33 15.24
N TRP A 146 0.86 6.35 14.50
CA TRP A 146 1.40 6.66 13.19
C TRP A 146 2.85 7.16 13.26
N ILE A 147 3.18 8.02 14.21
CA ILE A 147 4.55 8.49 14.41
C ILE A 147 5.49 7.34 14.78
N ILE A 148 5.08 6.47 15.70
CA ILE A 148 5.88 5.31 16.14
C ILE A 148 6.11 4.35 14.97
N THR A 149 5.05 4.03 14.23
CA THR A 149 5.12 3.13 13.07
C THR A 149 5.97 3.73 11.95
N GLY A 150 5.81 5.03 11.68
CA GLY A 150 6.60 5.78 10.70
C GLY A 150 8.09 5.81 11.06
N LYS A 151 8.41 5.98 12.34
CA LYS A 151 9.81 5.93 12.84
C LYS A 151 10.39 4.53 12.72
N LYS A 152 9.63 3.49 13.11
CA LYS A 152 10.07 2.08 13.05
C LYS A 152 10.36 1.62 11.62
N LEU A 153 9.53 2.03 10.67
CA LEU A 153 9.64 1.65 9.26
C LEU A 153 10.38 2.69 8.40
N ARG A 154 10.90 3.77 9.01
CA ARG A 154 11.57 4.92 8.34
C ARG A 154 10.74 5.54 7.20
N LEU A 155 9.42 5.60 7.38
CA LEU A 155 8.48 6.14 6.40
C LEU A 155 8.17 7.60 6.70
N VAL A 156 8.77 8.51 5.92
CA VAL A 156 8.64 9.97 6.11
C VAL A 156 7.19 10.43 5.96
N TYR A 157 6.43 9.90 5.01
CA TYR A 157 5.04 10.29 4.77
C TYR A 157 4.12 9.96 5.96
N PHE A 158 4.39 8.85 6.68
CA PHE A 158 3.58 8.46 7.85
C PHE A 158 3.91 9.33 9.07
N LEU A 159 5.18 9.76 9.20
CA LEU A 159 5.59 10.75 10.19
C LEU A 159 4.96 12.13 9.95
N ILE A 160 4.97 12.60 8.68
CA ILE A 160 4.35 13.87 8.30
C ILE A 160 2.85 13.82 8.60
N SER A 161 2.16 12.75 8.22
CA SER A 161 0.73 12.56 8.48
C SER A 161 0.41 12.58 9.98
N GLY A 162 1.22 11.92 10.82
CA GLY A 162 1.02 11.93 12.27
C GLY A 162 1.25 13.29 12.91
N TYR A 163 2.30 14.01 12.51
CA TYR A 163 2.56 15.37 13.03
C TYR A 163 1.48 16.36 12.56
N LEU A 164 1.08 16.30 11.29
CA LEU A 164 0.03 17.14 10.72
C LEU A 164 -1.32 16.88 11.41
N GLY A 165 -1.62 15.61 11.75
CA GLY A 165 -2.76 15.24 12.56
C GLY A 165 -2.72 15.87 13.97
N LEU A 166 -1.59 15.82 14.67
CA LEU A 166 -1.44 16.46 15.98
C LEU A 166 -1.63 17.98 15.90
N VAL A 167 -1.04 18.65 14.90
CA VAL A 167 -1.23 20.09 14.69
C VAL A 167 -2.71 20.41 14.49
N LEU A 168 -3.41 19.68 13.61
CA LEU A 168 -4.85 19.86 13.40
C LEU A 168 -5.68 19.65 14.67
N LEU A 169 -5.33 18.66 15.49
CA LEU A 169 -6.01 18.43 16.77
C LEU A 169 -5.81 19.61 17.73
N THR A 170 -4.59 20.14 17.86
CA THR A 170 -4.34 21.30 18.72
C THR A 170 -5.12 22.54 18.27
N ILE A 171 -5.22 22.76 16.95
CA ILE A 171 -6.02 23.86 16.39
C ILE A 171 -7.51 23.65 16.68
N SER A 172 -8.03 22.42 16.48
CA SER A 172 -9.43 22.11 16.75
C SER A 172 -9.81 22.34 18.21
N ILE A 173 -8.95 21.93 19.15
CA ILE A 173 -9.16 22.15 20.58
C ILE A 173 -9.17 23.65 20.91
N LEU A 174 -8.25 24.43 20.32
CA LEU A 174 -8.22 25.89 20.50
C LEU A 174 -9.47 26.58 19.98
N ILE A 175 -9.94 26.22 18.78
CA ILE A 175 -11.16 26.80 18.18
C ILE A 175 -12.38 26.51 19.06
N GLN A 176 -12.43 25.35 19.70
CA GLN A 176 -13.57 24.98 20.51
C GLN A 176 -13.56 25.60 21.92
N ILE A 177 -12.40 26.00 22.41
CA ILE A 177 -12.24 26.66 23.72
C ILE A 177 -12.56 28.16 23.65
N PHE A 178 -12.42 28.79 22.47
CA PHE A 178 -12.72 30.21 22.21
C PHE A 178 -14.16 30.40 21.71
#